data_AF-A0A7C9AS04-F1
#
_entry.id   AF-A0A7C9AS04-F1
#
_cell.length_a   1.000
_cell.length_b   1.000
_cell.length_c   1.000
_cell.angle_alpha   90.00
_cell.angle_beta   90.00
_cell.angle_gamma   90.00
#
_symmetry.space_group_name_H-M   'P 1'
#
loop_
_entity.id
_entity.type
_entity.pdbx_description
1 polymer ?
#
loop_
_entity_poly.entity_id
_entity_poly.type
_entity_poly.pdbx_seq_one_letter_code
_entity_poly.pdbx_strand_id
1 'polypeptide(L)'
;KIKAEAEQAHAEMLEAMDLMPNKKQRSDAVRTEAVFLDANGRAYWRLKCASDLGLLSQDIGDPEQITSNDRWFTFSSEEAKVIERHISSQRLKRKARDKHATHLAMMNTNYPNISVDLGFNDDSPPAANTS
;
A
#
# COMPACT_ATOMS: atom_id res chain seq x y z
N LYS A 1 24.51 53.37 7.39
CA LYS A 1 25.13 52.38 6.49
C LYS A 1 24.33 51.08 6.50
N ILE A 2 24.20 50.40 7.64
CA ILE A 2 23.42 49.14 7.79
C ILE A 2 21.98 49.23 7.25
N LYS A 3 21.26 50.34 7.53
CA LYS A 3 19.86 50.50 7.12
C LYS A 3 19.68 50.59 5.59
N ALA A 4 20.61 51.24 4.89
CA ALA A 4 20.55 51.39 3.44
C ALA A 4 20.89 50.07 2.72
N GLU A 5 21.83 49.31 3.27
CA GLU A 5 22.21 47.99 2.76
C GLU A 5 21.07 46.98 2.94
N ALA A 6 20.34 47.06 4.06
CA ALA A 6 19.14 46.24 4.30
C ALA A 6 17.99 46.59 3.33
N GLU A 7 17.77 47.88 3.04
CA GLU A 7 16.78 48.31 2.04
C GLU A 7 17.16 47.86 0.62
N GLN A 8 18.44 47.93 0.27
CA GLN A 8 18.93 47.47 -1.03
C GLN A 8 18.78 45.95 -1.19
N ALA A 9 19.21 45.17 -0.19
CA ALA A 9 19.07 43.71 -0.23
C ALA A 9 17.60 43.28 -0.31
N HIS A 10 16.70 44.01 0.35
CA HIS A 10 15.27 43.75 0.28
C HIS A 10 14.68 44.08 -1.11
N ALA A 11 15.13 45.17 -1.74
CA ALA A 11 14.72 45.53 -3.10
C ALA A 11 15.21 44.51 -4.13
N GLU A 12 16.48 44.10 -4.06
CA GLU A 12 17.07 43.09 -4.95
C GLU A 12 16.37 41.73 -4.81
N MET A 13 16.00 41.34 -3.59
CA MET A 13 15.23 40.12 -3.33
C MET A 13 13.84 40.18 -3.97
N LEU A 14 13.13 41.30 -3.84
CA LEU A 14 11.80 41.46 -4.44
C LEU A 14 11.85 41.43 -5.97
N GLU A 15 12.85 42.06 -6.57
CA GLU A 15 13.06 42.06 -8.02
C GLU A 15 13.41 40.64 -8.52
N ALA A 16 14.24 39.91 -7.79
CA ALA A 16 14.56 38.51 -8.09
C ALA A 16 13.33 37.58 -7.95
N MET A 17 12.46 37.82 -6.96
CA MET A 17 11.22 37.06 -6.78
C MET A 17 10.19 37.34 -7.88
N ASP A 18 10.15 38.55 -8.43
CA ASP A 18 9.26 38.92 -9.54
C ASP A 18 9.75 38.35 -10.88
N LEU A 19 11.07 38.25 -11.05
CA LEU A 19 11.72 37.59 -12.20
C LEU A 19 11.65 36.06 -12.15
N MET A 20 11.33 35.48 -10.99
CA MET A 20 11.17 34.04 -10.86
C MET A 20 9.89 33.60 -11.59
N PRO A 21 9.98 32.64 -12.53
CA PRO A 21 8.81 32.10 -13.18
C PRO A 21 7.80 31.67 -12.12
N ASN A 22 6.53 32.09 -12.28
CA ASN A 22 5.40 31.77 -11.39
C ASN A 22 5.00 30.29 -11.52
N LYS A 23 6.00 29.44 -11.39
CA LYS A 23 5.86 28.02 -11.55
C LYS A 23 5.61 27.50 -10.14
N LYS A 24 4.35 27.17 -9.90
CA LYS A 24 4.02 25.85 -9.37
C LYS A 24 4.57 24.78 -10.32
N GLN A 25 5.88 24.78 -10.57
CA GLN A 25 6.58 23.60 -11.03
C GLN A 25 6.48 22.74 -9.78
N ARG A 26 5.43 21.91 -9.73
CA ARG A 26 5.45 20.73 -8.88
C ARG A 26 6.85 20.17 -9.08
N SER A 27 7.68 20.24 -8.05
CA SER A 27 9.00 19.64 -8.11
C SER A 27 8.77 18.26 -8.69
N ASP A 28 9.36 17.97 -9.85
CA ASP A 28 9.24 16.66 -10.50
C ASP A 28 10.08 15.62 -9.72
N ALA A 29 10.24 15.85 -8.41
CA ALA A 29 10.34 14.83 -7.40
C ALA A 29 9.07 13.97 -7.49
N VAL A 30 9.02 13.17 -8.56
CA VAL A 30 8.10 12.07 -8.72
C VAL A 30 8.23 11.28 -7.42
N ARG A 31 7.19 11.35 -6.58
CA ARG A 31 7.04 10.44 -5.46
C ARG A 31 7.17 9.04 -6.06
N THR A 32 8.27 8.37 -5.80
CA THR A 32 8.44 6.97 -6.17
C THR A 32 7.42 6.23 -5.33
N GLU A 33 6.25 5.92 -5.89
CA GLU A 33 5.23 5.14 -5.20
C GLU A 33 5.58 3.66 -5.35
N ALA A 34 5.41 2.90 -4.28
CA ALA A 34 5.57 1.45 -4.31
C ALA A 34 4.54 0.85 -5.28
N VAL A 35 5.03 0.11 -6.27
CA VAL A 35 4.21 -0.56 -7.28
C VAL A 35 3.49 -1.76 -6.68
N PHE A 36 4.13 -2.44 -5.74
CA PHE A 36 3.60 -3.65 -5.13
C PHE A 36 4.29 -3.94 -3.80
N LEU A 37 3.50 -4.23 -2.77
CA LEU A 37 3.97 -4.85 -1.53
C LEU A 37 3.57 -6.32 -1.56
N ASP A 38 4.57 -7.20 -1.51
CA ASP A 38 4.40 -8.64 -1.40
C ASP A 38 4.04 -9.04 0.03
N ALA A 39 3.40 -10.20 0.19
CA ALA A 39 3.04 -10.75 1.50
C ALA A 39 4.26 -11.05 2.38
N ASN A 40 5.44 -11.21 1.77
CA ASN A 40 6.69 -11.50 2.46
C ASN A 40 7.48 -10.25 2.88
N GLY A 41 6.84 -9.06 2.93
CA GLY A 41 7.53 -7.83 3.34
C GLY A 41 8.47 -7.22 2.29
N ARG A 42 8.36 -7.66 1.02
CA ARG A 42 9.12 -7.07 -0.10
C ARG A 42 8.31 -6.00 -0.81
N ALA A 43 8.86 -4.81 -0.95
CA ALA A 43 8.27 -3.71 -1.70
C ALA A 43 9.00 -3.49 -3.03
N TYR A 44 8.26 -3.38 -4.13
CA TYR A 44 8.80 -3.08 -5.45
C TYR A 44 8.48 -1.64 -5.85
N TRP A 45 9.47 -0.93 -6.39
CA TRP A 45 9.42 0.48 -6.72
C TRP A 45 9.78 0.69 -8.19
N ARG A 46 9.07 1.59 -8.87
CA ARG A 46 9.36 1.96 -10.26
C ARG A 46 9.93 3.38 -10.29
N LEU A 47 11.18 3.50 -10.72
CA LEU A 47 11.86 4.78 -10.86
C LEU A 47 11.42 5.42 -12.20
N LYS A 48 10.90 6.65 -12.16
CA LYS A 48 10.54 7.40 -13.38
C LYS A 48 11.65 8.33 -13.90
N CYS A 49 12.78 8.41 -13.19
CA CYS A 49 13.84 9.41 -13.43
C CYS A 49 14.89 8.97 -14.45
N ALA A 50 15.01 7.67 -14.75
CA ALA A 50 15.98 7.17 -15.72
C ALA A 50 15.28 6.79 -17.04
N SER A 51 15.95 7.06 -18.16
CA SER A 51 15.55 6.65 -19.51
C SER A 51 15.25 5.16 -19.63
N ASP A 52 15.86 4.37 -18.74
CA ASP A 52 15.51 2.98 -18.49
C ASP A 52 14.62 2.91 -17.25
N LEU A 53 13.41 2.35 -17.40
CA LEU A 53 12.47 2.05 -16.32
C LEU A 53 13.12 1.14 -15.27
N GLY A 54 13.86 1.74 -14.34
CA GLY A 54 14.55 1.06 -13.26
C GLY A 54 13.54 0.51 -12.27
N LEU A 55 13.51 -0.81 -12.12
CA LEU A 55 12.77 -1.49 -11.05
C LEU A 55 13.72 -1.70 -9.87
N LEU A 56 13.23 -1.39 -8.67
CA LEU A 56 13.97 -1.55 -7.43
C LEU A 56 13.15 -2.42 -6.46
N SER A 57 13.80 -3.33 -5.75
CA SER A 57 13.18 -4.11 -4.65
C SER A 57 13.78 -3.66 -3.33
N GLN A 58 12.91 -3.35 -2.37
CA GLN A 58 13.24 -3.13 -0.98
C GLN A 58 12.80 -4.36 -0.19
N ASP A 59 13.75 -4.97 0.50
CA ASP A 59 13.48 -5.99 1.50
C ASP A 59 13.41 -5.29 2.86
N ILE A 60 12.19 -5.21 3.42
CA ILE A 60 11.91 -4.47 4.68
C ILE A 60 12.35 -5.30 5.90
N GLY A 61 12.77 -6.56 5.69
CA GLY A 61 13.21 -7.43 6.77
C GLY A 61 12.08 -7.76 7.75
N ASP A 62 12.47 -8.23 8.93
CA ASP A 62 11.53 -8.57 9.99
C ASP A 62 11.13 -7.30 10.77
N PRO A 63 9.83 -6.96 10.84
CA PRO A 63 9.37 -5.78 11.57
C PRO A 63 9.64 -5.85 13.08
N GLU A 64 9.92 -7.04 13.64
CA GLU A 64 10.23 -7.23 15.06
C GLU A 64 11.71 -7.02 15.39
N GLN A 65 12.57 -6.90 14.38
CA GLN A 65 13.99 -6.62 14.59
C GLN A 65 14.24 -5.12 14.82
N ILE A 66 14.90 -4.80 15.94
CA ILE A 66 15.25 -3.43 16.35
C ILE A 66 16.17 -2.76 15.32
N THR A 67 16.95 -3.54 14.57
CA THR A 67 17.76 -3.06 13.44
C THR A 67 17.04 -3.33 12.13
N SER A 68 16.41 -2.30 11.56
CA SER A 68 15.88 -2.33 10.20
C SER A 68 17.04 -2.50 9.21
N ASN A 69 17.28 -3.72 8.76
CA ASN A 69 18.32 -4.01 7.78
C ASN A 69 17.71 -3.86 6.38
N ASP A 70 17.34 -2.62 6.05
CA ASP A 70 16.73 -2.25 4.78
C ASP A 70 17.71 -2.54 3.64
N ARG A 71 17.41 -3.56 2.83
CA ARG A 71 18.23 -3.94 1.68
C ARG A 71 17.54 -3.55 0.38
N TRP A 72 18.28 -2.88 -0.48
CA TRP A 72 17.81 -2.39 -1.77
C TRP A 72 18.53 -3.12 -2.91
N PHE A 73 17.75 -3.63 -3.86
CA PHE A 73 18.26 -4.39 -5.01
C PHE A 73 17.75 -3.79 -6.31
N THR A 74 18.66 -3.62 -7.27
CA THR A 74 18.34 -3.27 -8.65
C THR A 74 18.20 -4.52 -9.50
N PHE A 75 17.43 -4.42 -10.57
CA PHE A 75 17.25 -5.50 -11.53
C PHE A 75 17.74 -5.09 -12.91
N SER A 76 18.29 -6.06 -13.64
CA SER A 76 18.51 -5.92 -15.07
C SER A 76 17.19 -5.82 -15.83
N SER A 77 17.24 -5.39 -17.09
CA SER A 77 16.05 -5.28 -17.95
C SER A 77 15.30 -6.62 -18.10
N GLU A 78 16.01 -7.75 -18.10
CA GLU A 78 15.41 -9.08 -18.21
C GLU A 78 14.71 -9.51 -16.93
N GLU A 79 15.35 -9.31 -15.77
CA GLU A 79 14.77 -9.62 -14.45
C GLU A 79 13.55 -8.73 -14.16
N ALA A 80 13.62 -7.45 -14.54
CA ALA A 80 12.52 -6.52 -14.39
C ALA A 80 11.24 -7.02 -15.10
N LYS A 81 11.36 -7.58 -16.32
CA LYS A 81 10.21 -8.15 -17.05
C LYS A 81 9.58 -9.34 -16.33
N VAL A 82 10.40 -10.19 -15.71
CA VAL A 82 9.91 -11.35 -14.93
C VAL A 82 9.13 -10.86 -13.71
N ILE A 83 9.67 -9.86 -13.01
CA ILE A 83 9.02 -9.29 -11.82
C ILE A 83 7.74 -8.55 -12.19
N GLU A 84 7.72 -7.80 -13.30
CA GLU A 84 6.49 -7.16 -13.78
C GLU A 84 5.38 -8.18 -14.08
N ARG A 85 5.73 -9.32 -14.70
CA ARG A 85 4.78 -10.42 -14.93
C ARG A 85 4.27 -11.00 -13.61
N HIS A 86 5.16 -11.18 -12.65
CA HIS A 86 4.79 -11.64 -11.31
C HIS A 86 3.82 -10.68 -10.62
N ILE A 87 4.16 -9.38 -10.57
CA ILE A 87 3.30 -8.33 -9.99
C ILE A 87 1.92 -8.32 -10.68
N SER A 88 1.89 -8.44 -12.00
CA SER A 88 0.65 -8.46 -12.79
C SER A 88 -0.24 -9.64 -12.43
N SER A 89 0.35 -10.84 -12.32
CA SER A 89 -0.34 -12.05 -11.86
C SER A 89 -0.91 -11.90 -10.44
N GLN A 90 -0.11 -11.36 -9.51
CA GLN A 90 -0.55 -11.16 -8.13
C GLN A 90 -1.71 -10.16 -8.02
N ARG A 91 -1.69 -9.07 -8.80
CA ARG A 91 -2.79 -8.10 -8.87
C ARG A 91 -4.06 -8.74 -9.41
N LEU A 92 -3.97 -9.60 -10.42
CA LEU A 92 -5.13 -10.32 -10.96
C LEU A 92 -5.75 -11.24 -9.89
N LYS A 93 -4.90 -12.00 -9.17
CA LYS A 93 -5.35 -12.86 -8.07
C LYS A 93 -6.02 -12.08 -6.94
N ARG A 94 -5.48 -10.91 -6.57
CA ARG A 94 -6.10 -10.01 -5.58
C ARG A 94 -7.50 -9.59 -6.03
N LYS A 95 -7.64 -9.07 -7.26
CA LYS A 95 -8.95 -8.70 -7.83
C LYS A 95 -9.96 -9.85 -7.84
N ALA A 96 -9.51 -11.07 -8.14
CA ALA A 96 -10.40 -12.25 -8.11
C ALA A 96 -10.90 -12.55 -6.69
N ARG A 97 -10.02 -12.49 -5.68
CA ARG A 97 -10.39 -12.64 -4.27
C ARG A 97 -11.34 -11.54 -3.81
N ASP A 98 -11.08 -10.29 -4.19
CA ASP A 98 -11.93 -9.14 -3.80
C ASP A 98 -13.34 -9.30 -4.38
N LYS A 99 -13.47 -9.75 -5.64
CA LYS A 99 -14.76 -10.06 -6.26
C LYS A 99 -15.48 -11.19 -5.52
N HIS A 100 -14.76 -12.26 -5.17
CA HIS A 100 -15.34 -13.39 -4.44
C HIS A 100 -15.80 -12.98 -3.04
N ALA A 101 -14.99 -12.22 -2.30
CA ALA A 101 -15.36 -11.69 -0.98
C ALA A 101 -16.57 -10.76 -1.06
N THR A 102 -16.64 -9.93 -2.10
CA THR A 102 -17.80 -9.05 -2.35
C THR A 102 -19.06 -9.87 -2.64
N HIS A 103 -18.95 -10.93 -3.44
CA HIS A 103 -20.07 -11.84 -3.73
C HIS A 103 -20.58 -12.54 -2.46
N LEU A 104 -19.66 -13.08 -1.63
CA LEU A 104 -20.02 -13.69 -0.34
C LEU A 104 -20.69 -12.69 0.61
N ALA A 105 -20.18 -11.46 0.68
CA ALA A 105 -20.79 -10.41 1.49
C ALA A 105 -22.22 -10.10 1.04
N MET A 106 -22.46 -10.01 -0.28
CA MET A 106 -23.80 -9.79 -0.84
C MET A 106 -24.77 -10.96 -0.56
N MET A 107 -24.29 -12.21 -0.59
CA MET A 107 -25.11 -13.38 -0.25
C MET A 107 -25.49 -13.41 1.23
N ASN A 108 -24.55 -13.09 2.13
CA ASN A 108 -24.79 -13.05 3.56
C ASN A 108 -25.74 -11.90 3.98
N THR A 109 -25.76 -10.79 3.23
CA THR A 109 -26.70 -9.69 3.49
C THR A 109 -28.11 -9.95 2.97
N ASN A 110 -28.29 -10.80 1.95
CA ASN A 110 -29.60 -11.07 1.35
C ASN A 110 -30.32 -12.30 1.94
N TYR A 111 -29.62 -13.18 2.65
CA TYR A 111 -30.24 -14.26 3.42
C TYR A 111 -29.56 -14.32 4.80
N PRO A 112 -30.12 -13.68 5.84
CA PRO A 112 -29.59 -13.86 7.17
C PRO A 112 -29.73 -15.34 7.54
N ASN A 113 -28.64 -15.95 7.99
CA ASN A 113 -28.56 -17.33 8.45
C ASN A 113 -29.87 -17.76 9.13
N ILE A 114 -30.57 -18.73 8.54
CA ILE A 114 -31.70 -19.40 9.19
C ILE A 114 -31.08 -20.18 10.35
N SER A 115 -31.20 -19.65 11.55
CA SER A 115 -30.93 -20.40 12.78
C SER A 115 -31.96 -21.52 12.84
N VAL A 116 -31.59 -22.69 12.32
CA VAL A 116 -32.34 -23.93 12.55
C VAL A 116 -32.14 -24.29 14.01
N ASP A 117 -33.06 -23.81 14.84
CA ASP A 117 -33.24 -24.29 16.21
C ASP A 117 -33.63 -25.77 16.11
N LEU A 118 -32.64 -26.65 16.23
CA LEU A 118 -32.86 -28.08 16.44
C LEU A 118 -33.38 -28.22 17.87
N GLY A 119 -34.68 -27.97 18.03
CA GLY A 119 -35.43 -28.24 19.24
C GLY A 119 -35.26 -29.71 19.61
N PHE A 120 -34.39 -29.95 20.59
CA PHE A 120 -34.23 -31.25 21.23
C PHE A 120 -35.44 -31.44 22.14
N ASN A 121 -36.50 -32.05 21.60
CA ASN A 121 -37.61 -32.54 22.40
C ASN A 121 -37.08 -33.72 23.23
N ASP A 122 -36.64 -33.42 24.44
CA ASP A 122 -36.30 -34.44 25.44
C ASP A 122 -37.60 -34.89 26.11
N ASP A 123 -38.21 -35.93 25.55
CA ASP A 123 -39.37 -36.62 26.10
C ASP A 123 -38.89 -37.56 27.23
N SER A 124 -39.49 -37.37 28.41
CA SER A 124 -39.05 -37.81 29.74
C SER A 124 -39.00 -39.35 29.93
N PRO A 125 -38.41 -39.87 31.03
CA PRO A 125 -39.32 -40.30 32.11
C PRO A 125 -38.78 -40.12 33.56
N PRO A 126 -39.67 -40.21 34.58
CA PRO A 126 -39.39 -39.80 35.95
C PRO A 126 -38.60 -40.84 36.75
N ALA A 127 -37.72 -40.35 37.64
CA ALA A 127 -36.98 -41.18 38.57
C ALA A 127 -37.90 -41.79 39.64
N ALA A 128 -37.94 -43.13 39.68
CA ALA A 128 -38.62 -43.90 40.69
C ALA A 128 -37.92 -43.76 42.05
N ASN A 129 -38.73 -43.40 43.03
CA ASN A 129 -38.50 -43.50 44.46
C ASN A 129 -38.44 -44.98 44.91
N THR A 130 -37.41 -45.34 45.69
CA THR A 130 -37.43 -46.55 46.52
C THR A 130 -36.77 -46.27 47.87
N SER A 131 -37.37 -46.90 48.88
CA SER A 131 -37.33 -46.66 50.33
C SER A 131 -35.98 -46.68 51.04
#